data_AF-A0A6M3M0J2-F1
#
_entry.id   AF-A0A6M3M0J2-F1
#
_cell.length_a   1.000
_cell.length_b   1.000
_cell.length_c   1.000
_cell.angle_alpha   90.00
_cell.angle_beta   90.00
_cell.angle_gamma   90.00
#
_symmetry.space_group_name_H-M   'P 1'
#
loop_
_entity.id
_entity.type
_entity.pdbx_description
1 polymer ?
#
loop_
_entity_poly.entity_id
_entity_poly.type
_entity_poly.pdbx_seq_one_letter_code
_entity_poly.pdbx_strand_id
1 'polypeptide(L)'
;MGTKEDITQAFRAFAKAYSISGTPLTNEQVIPADDDGPRPASPYLVVNVLVSDIAIGRDELLGDLDGVTAAPEWKQRGQRLATVEIQGFGSAAGDWLGRLAMSHLLPAAVAIFDAATIDVSPMAGGIRDLSAMLDTSIEDRSIMEWEVTYELTTDSADAEAGVELEHVVITTVHDEGDPTEWTRIDTIDL
;
A
#
# COMPACT_ATOMS: atom_id res chain seq x y z
N MET A 1 5.02 14.05 -6.05
CA MET A 1 4.79 13.31 -4.80
C MET A 1 4.39 11.87 -5.13
N GLY A 2 4.78 10.89 -4.31
CA GLY A 2 4.86 9.47 -4.66
C GLY A 2 6.12 8.89 -3.99
N THR A 3 6.18 9.01 -2.67
CA THR A 3 7.37 8.64 -1.90
C THR A 3 7.28 7.19 -1.43
N LYS A 4 8.43 6.62 -1.05
CA LYS A 4 8.49 5.32 -0.37
C LYS A 4 7.55 5.26 0.84
N GLU A 5 7.40 6.37 1.56
CA GLU A 5 6.53 6.48 2.73
C GLU A 5 5.05 6.37 2.35
N ASP A 6 4.60 7.10 1.31
CA ASP A 6 3.22 7.05 0.82
C ASP A 6 2.83 5.61 0.41
N ILE A 7 3.73 4.93 -0.32
CA ILE A 7 3.54 3.54 -0.74
C ILE A 7 3.44 2.62 0.49
N THR A 8 4.35 2.77 1.46
CA THR A 8 4.30 1.99 2.70
C THR A 8 2.99 2.20 3.44
N GLN A 9 2.54 3.45 3.63
CA GLN A 9 1.29 3.72 4.36
C GLN A 9 0.06 3.19 3.62
N ALA A 10 -0.01 3.33 2.29
CA ALA A 10 -1.10 2.79 1.49
C ALA A 10 -1.20 1.26 1.64
N PHE A 11 -0.07 0.55 1.56
CA PHE A 11 -0.04 -0.90 1.74
C PHE A 11 -0.34 -1.32 3.18
N ARG A 12 0.07 -0.55 4.19
CA ARG A 12 -0.31 -0.79 5.58
C ARG A 12 -1.80 -0.63 5.80
N ALA A 13 -2.40 0.45 5.31
CA ALA A 13 -3.84 0.68 5.34
C ALA A 13 -4.61 -0.46 4.68
N PHE A 14 -4.20 -0.83 3.47
CA PHE A 14 -4.77 -1.97 2.73
C PHE A 14 -4.65 -3.29 3.52
N ALA A 15 -3.47 -3.59 4.07
CA ALA A 15 -3.25 -4.79 4.85
C ALA A 15 -4.10 -4.81 6.13
N LYS A 16 -4.22 -3.68 6.85
CA LYS A 16 -5.10 -3.55 8.02
C LYS A 16 -6.56 -3.83 7.66
N ALA A 17 -7.03 -3.27 6.55
CA ALA A 17 -8.40 -3.34 6.10
C ALA A 17 -8.86 -4.76 5.71
N TYR A 18 -8.00 -5.53 5.05
CA TYR A 18 -8.42 -6.72 4.29
C TYR A 18 -7.78 -8.05 4.70
N SER A 19 -6.95 -8.08 5.74
CA SER A 19 -6.28 -9.31 6.17
C SER A 19 -7.17 -10.30 6.94
N ILE A 20 -8.26 -9.85 7.58
CA ILE A 20 -9.20 -10.72 8.32
C ILE A 20 -10.63 -10.37 7.95
N SER A 21 -11.51 -11.37 7.89
CA SER A 21 -12.95 -11.16 7.74
C SER A 21 -13.52 -10.52 9.00
N GLY A 22 -13.90 -9.24 8.92
CA GLY A 22 -14.73 -8.59 9.93
C GLY A 22 -13.98 -7.89 11.07
N THR A 23 -12.66 -7.97 11.15
CA THR A 23 -11.87 -7.20 12.14
C THR A 23 -10.59 -6.68 11.48
N PRO A 24 -10.43 -5.36 11.35
CA PRO A 24 -9.18 -4.78 10.86
C PRO A 24 -7.99 -5.21 11.74
N LEU A 25 -6.83 -5.42 11.12
CA LEU A 25 -5.60 -5.59 11.89
C LEU A 25 -5.19 -4.28 12.55
N THR A 26 -4.51 -4.40 13.68
CA THR A 26 -3.96 -3.26 14.42
C THR A 26 -2.63 -2.80 13.83
N ASN A 27 -2.17 -1.59 14.22
CA ASN A 27 -0.85 -1.08 13.83
C ASN A 27 0.31 -1.96 14.33
N GLU A 28 0.12 -2.69 15.44
CA GLU A 28 1.11 -3.65 15.97
C GLU A 28 1.18 -4.94 15.14
N GLN A 29 0.12 -5.26 14.40
CA GLN A 29 0.04 -6.44 13.54
C GLN A 29 0.45 -6.17 12.10
N VAL A 30 0.57 -4.90 11.69
CA VAL A 30 1.03 -4.49 10.35
C VAL A 30 2.06 -3.37 10.50
N ILE A 31 3.32 -3.77 10.55
CA ILE A 31 4.44 -2.86 10.78
C ILE A 31 5.20 -2.59 9.48
N PRO A 32 5.82 -1.42 9.30
CA PRO A 32 6.76 -1.21 8.22
C PRO A 32 8.08 -1.93 8.53
N ALA A 33 8.85 -2.29 7.50
CA ALA A 33 10.10 -3.04 7.65
C ALA A 33 11.22 -2.24 8.34
N ASP A 34 11.14 -0.91 8.34
CA ASP A 34 12.06 0.02 8.99
C ASP A 34 11.60 0.44 10.39
N ASP A 35 10.60 -0.24 10.97
CA ASP A 35 10.23 -0.04 12.37
C ASP A 35 11.34 -0.59 13.30
N ASP A 36 11.97 0.31 14.06
CA ASP A 36 12.99 -0.02 15.09
C ASP A 36 12.36 -0.56 16.40
N GLY A 37 11.03 -0.74 16.43
CA GLY A 37 10.29 -1.26 17.57
C GLY A 37 10.60 -2.71 17.94
N PRO A 38 10.16 -3.16 19.14
CA PRO A 38 10.25 -4.56 19.50
C PRO A 38 9.45 -5.42 18.53
N ARG A 39 9.96 -6.62 18.23
CA ARG A 39 9.27 -7.59 17.39
C ARG A 39 7.85 -7.86 17.93
N PRO A 40 6.78 -7.70 17.11
CA PRO A 40 5.43 -8.00 17.53
C PRO A 40 5.22 -9.49 17.88
N ALA A 41 4.16 -9.77 18.63
CA ALA A 41 3.72 -11.14 18.83
C ALA A 41 3.10 -11.69 17.53
N SER A 42 3.48 -12.90 17.15
CA SER A 42 2.87 -13.59 16.00
C SER A 42 1.38 -13.88 16.27
N PRO A 43 0.48 -13.75 15.27
CA PRO A 43 0.76 -13.43 13.86
C PRO A 43 0.85 -11.93 13.56
N TYR A 44 1.75 -11.54 12.65
CA TYR A 44 1.92 -10.17 12.17
C TYR A 44 2.41 -10.11 10.71
N LEU A 45 2.24 -8.96 10.07
CA LEU A 45 2.71 -8.64 8.72
C LEU A 45 3.76 -7.54 8.77
N VAL A 46 4.74 -7.62 7.88
CA VAL A 46 5.75 -6.58 7.64
C VAL A 46 5.61 -6.10 6.20
N VAL A 47 5.46 -4.79 6.02
CA VAL A 47 5.41 -4.14 4.70
C VAL A 47 6.78 -3.58 4.38
N ASN A 48 7.36 -4.00 3.26
CA ASN A 48 8.69 -3.58 2.82
C ASN A 48 8.66 -3.07 1.39
N VAL A 49 9.18 -1.87 1.15
CA VAL A 49 9.43 -1.37 -0.23
C VAL A 49 10.85 -1.79 -0.60
N LEU A 50 10.99 -2.84 -1.41
CA LEU A 50 12.27 -3.44 -1.78
C LEU A 50 13.07 -2.53 -2.71
N VAL A 51 12.40 -1.98 -3.71
CA VAL A 51 12.97 -1.06 -4.68
C VAL A 51 11.92 0.02 -4.98
N SER A 52 12.35 1.27 -5.11
CA SER A 52 11.51 2.39 -5.53
C SER A 52 12.21 3.21 -6.60
N ASP A 53 11.44 4.09 -7.25
CA ASP A 53 11.93 5.11 -8.17
C ASP A 53 12.63 4.59 -9.43
N ILE A 54 12.31 3.37 -9.86
CA ILE A 54 12.78 2.87 -11.16
C ILE A 54 12.01 3.60 -12.26
N ALA A 55 12.71 4.36 -13.10
CA ALA A 55 12.08 5.08 -14.20
C ALA A 55 11.45 4.13 -15.24
N ILE A 56 10.18 4.37 -15.56
CA ILE A 56 9.48 3.74 -16.67
C ILE A 56 9.48 4.70 -17.85
N GLY A 57 10.26 4.39 -18.89
CA GLY A 57 10.36 5.22 -20.08
C GLY A 57 11.27 6.44 -19.90
N ARG A 58 10.75 7.63 -20.25
CA ARG A 58 11.49 8.90 -20.18
C ARG A 58 10.67 9.94 -19.44
N ASP A 59 11.37 10.78 -18.72
CA ASP A 59 10.74 11.88 -18.00
C ASP A 59 10.53 13.09 -18.91
N GLU A 60 9.40 13.74 -18.71
CA GLU A 60 9.07 15.01 -19.31
C GLU A 60 9.63 16.14 -18.44
N LEU A 61 10.30 17.09 -19.09
CA LEU A 61 10.71 18.35 -18.48
C LEU A 61 9.66 19.40 -18.83
N LEU A 62 8.91 19.83 -17.83
CA LEU A 62 7.92 20.88 -17.94
C LEU A 62 8.56 22.19 -17.48
N GLY A 63 8.66 23.17 -18.37
CA GLY A 63 9.06 24.52 -18.01
C GLY A 63 7.82 25.35 -17.72
N ASP A 64 7.73 25.91 -16.51
CA ASP A 64 6.71 26.91 -16.20
C ASP A 64 7.25 28.32 -16.50
N LEU A 65 6.44 29.13 -17.17
CA LEU A 65 6.72 30.51 -17.52
C LEU A 65 5.60 31.39 -16.96
N ASP A 66 5.29 31.24 -15.68
CA ASP A 66 4.33 32.09 -15.01
C ASP A 66 4.93 33.49 -14.79
N GLY A 67 4.60 34.39 -15.73
CA GLY A 67 4.59 35.84 -15.56
C GLY A 67 5.93 36.55 -15.34
N VAL A 68 6.63 36.88 -16.44
CA VAL A 68 7.55 38.05 -16.70
C VAL A 68 8.65 38.41 -15.66
N THR A 69 8.69 37.84 -14.46
CA THR A 69 9.62 38.23 -13.38
C THR A 69 10.14 37.08 -12.50
N ALA A 70 9.60 35.87 -12.59
CA ALA A 70 10.15 34.70 -11.89
C ALA A 70 11.18 33.95 -12.77
N ALA A 71 12.21 33.36 -12.14
CA ALA A 71 13.12 32.46 -12.84
C ALA A 71 12.34 31.23 -13.34
N PRO A 72 12.69 30.64 -14.51
CA PRO A 72 12.00 29.46 -15.01
C PRO A 72 12.12 28.31 -14.01
N GLU A 73 10.98 27.80 -13.56
CA GLU A 73 10.91 26.58 -12.77
C GLU A 73 10.81 25.39 -13.72
N TRP A 74 11.69 24.41 -13.53
CA TRP A 74 11.69 23.18 -14.28
C TRP A 74 11.14 22.07 -13.40
N LYS A 75 10.02 21.49 -13.82
CA LYS A 75 9.39 20.34 -13.17
C LYS A 75 9.70 19.09 -13.97
N GLN A 76 10.03 18.00 -13.29
CA GLN A 76 10.19 16.70 -13.92
C GLN A 76 8.96 15.86 -13.60
N ARG A 77 8.33 15.34 -14.65
CA ARG A 77 7.20 14.41 -14.56
C ARG A 77 7.58 13.10 -15.24
N GLY A 78 7.34 11.97 -14.58
CA GLY A 78 7.53 10.68 -15.22
C GLY A 78 7.01 9.52 -14.39
N GLN A 79 6.75 8.40 -15.07
CA GLN A 79 6.27 7.19 -14.42
C GLN A 79 7.42 6.46 -13.71
N ARG A 80 7.10 5.89 -12.55
CA ARG A 80 8.01 5.13 -11.70
C ARG A 80 7.43 3.78 -11.35
N LEU A 81 8.32 2.83 -11.15
CA LEU A 81 8.04 1.50 -10.66
C LEU A 81 8.63 1.36 -9.25
N ALA A 82 7.88 0.74 -8.35
CA ALA A 82 8.34 0.22 -7.08
C ALA A 82 7.91 -1.24 -6.91
N THR A 83 8.60 -1.95 -6.04
CA THR A 83 8.22 -3.30 -5.62
C THR A 83 7.96 -3.30 -4.12
N VAL A 84 6.76 -3.72 -3.74
CA VAL A 84 6.37 -3.90 -2.33
C VAL A 84 6.32 -5.39 -2.03
N GLU A 85 6.97 -5.79 -0.94
CA GLU A 85 6.88 -7.12 -0.37
C GLU A 85 6.11 -7.03 0.95
N ILE A 86 5.10 -7.89 1.13
CA ILE A 86 4.51 -8.13 2.44
C ILE A 86 4.97 -9.50 2.92
N GLN A 87 5.65 -9.52 4.05
CA GLN A 87 6.06 -10.72 4.75
C GLN A 87 5.09 -11.02 5.88
N GLY A 88 4.57 -12.24 5.91
CA GLY A 88 3.74 -12.77 6.98
C GLY A 88 4.52 -13.66 7.93
N PHE A 89 4.30 -13.48 9.22
CA PHE A 89 4.91 -14.26 10.29
C PHE A 89 3.85 -14.93 11.17
N GLY A 90 3.99 -16.23 11.38
CA GLY A 90 3.06 -17.05 12.16
C GLY A 90 1.93 -17.68 11.35
N SER A 91 1.25 -18.65 11.95
CA SER A 91 0.37 -19.59 11.24
C SER A 91 -0.83 -18.96 10.54
N ALA A 92 -1.29 -17.78 10.98
CA ALA A 92 -2.42 -17.08 10.36
C ALA A 92 -1.99 -16.13 9.22
N ALA A 93 -0.71 -15.79 9.13
CA ALA A 93 -0.25 -14.74 8.22
C ALA A 93 -0.34 -15.15 6.74
N GLY A 94 -0.19 -16.45 6.44
CA GLY A 94 -0.45 -16.98 5.09
C GLY A 94 -1.88 -16.75 4.62
N ASP A 95 -2.87 -17.00 5.49
CA ASP A 95 -4.28 -16.75 5.19
C ASP A 95 -4.57 -15.26 5.02
N TRP A 96 -3.92 -14.41 5.81
CA TRP A 96 -4.02 -12.96 5.69
C TRP A 96 -3.51 -12.48 4.33
N LEU A 97 -2.32 -12.91 3.92
CA LEU A 97 -1.78 -12.62 2.58
C LEU A 97 -2.71 -13.16 1.48
N GLY A 98 -3.32 -14.34 1.68
CA GLY A 98 -4.32 -14.93 0.78
C GLY A 98 -5.50 -14.01 0.54
N ARG A 99 -5.99 -13.38 1.60
CA ARG A 99 -7.09 -12.41 1.51
C ARG A 99 -6.66 -11.11 0.84
N LEU A 100 -5.47 -10.60 1.13
CA LEU A 100 -4.93 -9.42 0.44
C LEU A 100 -4.81 -9.67 -1.06
N ALA A 101 -4.30 -10.83 -1.48
CA ALA A 101 -4.20 -11.21 -2.88
C ALA A 101 -5.55 -11.13 -3.62
N MET A 102 -6.64 -11.52 -2.97
CA MET A 102 -7.98 -11.47 -3.56
C MET A 102 -8.66 -10.11 -3.44
N SER A 103 -8.25 -9.27 -2.49
CA SER A 103 -8.96 -8.04 -2.13
C SER A 103 -8.46 -6.79 -2.84
N HIS A 104 -7.29 -6.83 -3.48
CA HIS A 104 -6.67 -5.65 -4.10
C HIS A 104 -7.52 -5.00 -5.22
N LEU A 105 -8.41 -5.75 -5.86
CA LEU A 105 -9.33 -5.24 -6.90
C LEU A 105 -10.70 -4.80 -6.33
N LEU A 106 -10.92 -4.91 -5.02
CA LEU A 106 -12.17 -4.43 -4.43
C LEU A 106 -12.20 -2.89 -4.52
N PRO A 107 -13.36 -2.27 -4.81
CA PRO A 107 -13.45 -0.82 -5.01
C PRO A 107 -12.84 0.00 -3.87
N ALA A 108 -12.97 -0.45 -2.63
CA ALA A 108 -12.41 0.24 -1.48
C ALA A 108 -10.89 0.02 -1.29
N ALA A 109 -10.34 -1.10 -1.76
CA ALA A 109 -8.88 -1.26 -1.84
C ALA A 109 -8.30 -0.37 -2.95
N VAL A 110 -8.97 -0.31 -4.10
CA VAL A 110 -8.62 0.60 -5.21
C VAL A 110 -8.66 2.05 -4.73
N ALA A 111 -9.67 2.45 -3.95
CA ALA A 111 -9.74 3.81 -3.39
C ALA A 111 -8.56 4.16 -2.47
N ILE A 112 -8.02 3.21 -1.70
CA ILE A 112 -6.81 3.42 -0.88
C ILE A 112 -5.60 3.70 -1.78
N PHE A 113 -5.45 2.93 -2.86
CA PHE A 113 -4.34 3.09 -3.80
C PHE A 113 -4.47 4.36 -4.64
N ASP A 114 -5.68 4.68 -5.10
CA ASP A 114 -5.98 5.93 -5.83
C ASP A 114 -5.69 7.17 -4.97
N ALA A 115 -6.02 7.12 -3.67
CA ALA A 115 -5.72 8.21 -2.73
C ALA A 115 -4.20 8.43 -2.57
N ALA A 116 -3.40 7.38 -2.68
CA ALA A 116 -1.95 7.45 -2.71
C ALA A 116 -1.38 7.67 -4.13
N THR A 117 -2.23 7.86 -5.15
CA THR A 117 -1.86 8.04 -6.56
C THR A 117 -1.00 6.89 -7.12
N ILE A 118 -1.26 5.66 -6.67
CA ILE A 118 -0.53 4.47 -7.08
C ILE A 118 -1.44 3.44 -7.76
N ASP A 119 -0.92 2.78 -8.78
CA ASP A 119 -1.50 1.58 -9.38
C ASP A 119 -0.76 0.35 -8.88
N VAL A 120 -1.49 -0.72 -8.57
CA VAL A 120 -0.94 -1.91 -7.91
C VAL A 120 -1.32 -3.17 -8.68
N SER A 121 -0.31 -4.00 -8.96
CA SER A 121 -0.47 -5.30 -9.61
C SER A 121 0.31 -6.38 -8.84
N PRO A 122 -0.32 -7.51 -8.45
CA PRO A 122 0.41 -8.60 -7.80
C PRO A 122 1.45 -9.21 -8.75
N MET A 123 2.67 -9.47 -8.25
CA MET A 123 3.72 -10.09 -9.07
C MET A 123 3.41 -11.56 -9.38
N ALA A 124 3.91 -12.02 -10.53
CA ALA A 124 3.80 -13.41 -10.94
C ALA A 124 4.52 -14.32 -9.92
N GLY A 125 3.77 -15.25 -9.31
CA GLY A 125 4.30 -16.18 -8.30
C GLY A 125 3.39 -16.34 -7.08
N GLY A 126 2.52 -15.36 -6.82
CA GLY A 126 1.57 -15.40 -5.71
C GLY A 126 2.26 -15.49 -4.35
N ILE A 127 1.60 -16.15 -3.39
CA ILE A 127 2.12 -16.32 -2.03
C ILE A 127 3.15 -17.44 -2.02
N ARG A 128 4.34 -17.15 -1.51
CA ARG A 128 5.42 -18.12 -1.33
C ARG A 128 5.58 -18.46 0.14
N ASP A 129 5.60 -19.75 0.46
CA ASP A 129 5.95 -20.25 1.78
C ASP A 129 7.47 -20.41 1.90
N LEU A 130 8.07 -19.73 2.87
CA LEU A 130 9.49 -19.75 3.19
C LEU A 130 9.81 -20.56 4.44
N SER A 131 8.81 -21.13 5.12
CA SER A 131 8.96 -21.84 6.39
C SER A 131 9.92 -23.03 6.26
N ALA A 132 9.91 -23.70 5.10
CA ALA A 132 10.80 -24.82 4.79
C ALA A 132 12.23 -24.41 4.36
N MET A 133 12.44 -23.14 3.98
CA MET A 133 13.74 -22.65 3.54
C MET A 133 14.63 -22.21 4.70
N LEU A 134 14.02 -21.91 5.85
CA LEU A 134 14.73 -21.61 7.08
C LEU A 134 14.82 -22.88 7.89
N ASP A 135 16.04 -23.38 8.05
CA ASP A 135 16.43 -24.64 8.72
C ASP A 135 16.05 -24.73 10.21
N THR A 136 15.20 -23.80 10.67
CA THR A 136 14.78 -23.65 12.05
C THR A 136 13.34 -24.09 12.31
N SER A 137 12.41 -24.12 11.33
CA SER A 137 10.98 -24.46 11.54
C SER A 137 10.28 -23.85 12.78
N ILE A 138 10.87 -22.80 13.37
CA ILE A 138 10.41 -22.13 14.60
C ILE A 138 9.19 -21.25 14.30
N GLU A 139 9.02 -20.82 13.06
CA GLU A 139 8.01 -19.84 12.69
C GLU A 139 7.61 -19.97 11.22
N ASP A 140 6.30 -20.02 10.98
CA ASP A 140 5.73 -19.99 9.64
C ASP A 140 6.01 -18.63 9.00
N ARG A 141 6.53 -18.64 7.78
CA ARG A 141 6.83 -17.43 7.01
C ARG A 141 6.26 -17.54 5.62
N SER A 142 5.46 -16.54 5.26
CA SER A 142 4.90 -16.39 3.93
C SER A 142 5.29 -15.04 3.37
N ILE A 143 5.45 -14.92 2.06
CA ILE A 143 5.71 -13.64 1.41
C ILE A 143 4.86 -13.49 0.17
N MET A 144 4.53 -12.25 -0.16
CA MET A 144 3.90 -11.88 -1.42
C MET A 144 4.48 -10.56 -1.90
N GLU A 145 4.64 -10.42 -3.21
CA GLU A 145 5.21 -9.23 -3.84
C GLU A 145 4.19 -8.58 -4.77
N TRP A 146 4.22 -7.25 -4.82
CA TRP A 146 3.41 -6.40 -5.67
C TRP A 146 4.31 -5.45 -6.46
N GLU A 147 3.98 -5.30 -7.72
CA GLU A 147 4.46 -4.23 -8.57
C GLU A 147 3.57 -3.01 -8.34
N VAL A 148 4.20 -1.85 -8.15
CA VAL A 148 3.53 -0.58 -7.91
C VAL A 148 4.00 0.42 -8.95
N THR A 149 3.06 1.02 -9.67
CA THR A 149 3.35 2.11 -10.62
C THR A 149 2.80 3.42 -10.09
N TYR A 150 3.58 4.49 -10.18
CA TYR A 150 3.18 5.83 -9.72
C TYR A 150 3.80 6.93 -10.58
N GLU A 151 3.26 8.14 -10.50
CA GLU A 151 3.83 9.30 -11.18
C GLU A 151 4.71 10.11 -10.22
N LEU A 152 5.98 10.26 -10.56
CA LEU A 152 6.84 11.23 -9.88
C LEU A 152 6.66 12.60 -10.53
N THR A 153 6.04 13.52 -9.81
CA THR A 153 6.12 14.95 -10.08
C THR A 153 7.04 15.62 -9.05
N THR A 154 8.10 16.26 -9.54
CA THR A 154 8.97 17.14 -8.73
C THR A 154 8.53 18.57 -8.97
N ASP A 155 7.70 19.07 -8.06
CA ASP A 155 7.45 20.49 -7.96
C ASP A 155 8.31 21.04 -6.82
N SER A 156 8.90 22.23 -7.00
CA SER A 156 9.67 22.86 -5.92
C SER A 156 8.77 23.32 -4.77
N ALA A 157 7.46 23.44 -5.04
CA ALA A 157 6.41 23.76 -4.07
C ALA A 157 5.70 22.52 -3.47
N ASP A 158 5.71 21.36 -4.14
CA ASP A 158 4.98 20.15 -3.69
C ASP A 158 5.83 19.21 -2.81
N ALA A 159 7.05 19.61 -2.45
CA ALA A 159 7.89 18.83 -1.53
C ALA A 159 7.36 18.82 -0.08
N GLU A 160 6.37 19.66 0.26
CA GLU A 160 5.81 19.79 1.61
C GLU A 160 4.32 19.40 1.73
N ALA A 161 3.65 19.04 0.63
CA ALA A 161 2.29 18.54 0.70
C ALA A 161 2.31 17.06 1.07
N GLY A 162 2.71 16.70 2.30
CA GLY A 162 2.42 15.38 2.85
C GLY A 162 0.95 15.05 2.59
N VAL A 163 0.65 13.92 1.95
CA VAL A 163 -0.72 13.43 1.83
C VAL A 163 -1.11 13.08 3.26
N GLU A 164 -1.80 14.01 3.91
CA GLU A 164 -2.53 13.71 5.12
C GLU A 164 -3.64 12.77 4.69
N LEU A 165 -3.43 11.48 4.93
CA LEU A 165 -4.37 10.42 4.62
C LEU A 165 -5.60 10.59 5.56
N GLU A 166 -6.44 11.58 5.28
CA GLU A 166 -7.66 11.82 6.05
C GLU A 166 -8.68 10.72 5.71
N HIS A 167 -8.86 9.81 6.67
CA HIS A 167 -9.95 8.84 6.84
C HIS A 167 -10.64 8.35 5.56
N VAL A 168 -10.39 7.11 5.15
CA VAL A 168 -11.23 6.44 4.14
C VAL A 168 -12.46 5.87 4.83
N VAL A 169 -13.62 6.45 4.51
CA VAL A 169 -14.94 5.94 4.92
C VAL A 169 -15.44 4.97 3.86
N ILE A 170 -15.44 3.67 4.18
CA ILE A 170 -15.96 2.64 3.29
C ILE A 170 -17.44 2.45 3.61
N THR A 171 -18.29 2.83 2.65
CA THR A 171 -19.73 2.54 2.72
C THR A 171 -20.02 1.38 1.77
N THR A 172 -20.29 0.19 2.32
CA THR A 172 -20.75 -0.94 1.52
C THR A 172 -22.28 -0.99 1.58
N VAL A 173 -22.93 -0.77 0.43
CA VAL A 173 -24.39 -0.93 0.28
C VAL A 173 -24.64 -2.17 -0.54
N HIS A 174 -25.36 -3.15 0.02
CA HIS A 174 -25.90 -4.28 -0.73
C HIS A 174 -27.36 -3.98 -1.05
N ASP A 175 -27.67 -3.84 -2.33
CA ASP A 175 -29.03 -3.58 -2.81
C ASP A 175 -29.60 -4.84 -3.48
N GLU A 176 -30.35 -5.63 -2.71
CA GLU A 176 -31.32 -6.59 -3.24
C GLU A 176 -32.55 -6.65 -2.29
N GLY A 177 -33.43 -5.66 -2.39
CA GLY A 177 -34.89 -5.87 -2.32
C GLY A 177 -35.57 -6.38 -1.03
N ASP A 178 -34.95 -6.36 0.16
CA ASP A 178 -35.57 -6.78 1.43
C ASP A 178 -35.22 -5.82 2.59
N PRO A 179 -36.15 -5.47 3.52
CA PRO A 179 -36.03 -4.34 4.46
C PRO A 179 -35.17 -4.67 5.70
N THR A 180 -34.17 -5.54 5.56
CA THR A 180 -33.11 -5.74 6.55
C THR A 180 -31.81 -5.13 6.02
N GLU A 181 -31.89 -3.87 5.62
CA GLU A 181 -30.71 -3.06 5.29
C GLU A 181 -29.84 -2.92 6.55
N TRP A 182 -28.63 -3.46 6.50
CA TRP A 182 -27.60 -3.14 7.46
C TRP A 182 -26.50 -2.36 6.73
N THR A 183 -26.40 -1.08 7.06
CA THR A 183 -25.30 -0.24 6.61
C THR A 183 -24.08 -0.57 7.45
N ARG A 184 -23.01 -1.06 6.81
CA ARG A 184 -21.71 -1.18 7.45
C ARG A 184 -20.84 -0.01 7.02
N ILE A 185 -20.52 0.82 7.99
CA ILE A 185 -19.55 1.91 7.88
C ILE A 185 -18.28 1.37 8.54
N ASP A 186 -17.27 1.05 7.73
CA ASP A 186 -15.94 0.80 8.25
C ASP A 186 -15.14 2.10 8.09
N THR A 187 -14.69 2.65 9.22
CA THR A 187 -13.73 3.77 9.23
C THR A 187 -12.35 3.18 9.39
N ILE A 188 -11.45 3.50 8.47
CA ILE A 188 -10.06 3.07 8.55
C ILE A 188 -9.22 4.31 8.82
N ASP A 189 -8.62 4.33 10.02
CA ASP A 189 -7.56 5.28 10.35
C ASP A 189 -6.33 4.85 9.54
N LEU A 190 -5.96 5.69 8.57
CA LEU A 190 -4.85 5.44 7.66
C LEU A 190 -3.52 5.60 8.41
#